data_AF-A0A0S9L0S5-F1
#
_entry.id   AF-A0A0S9L0S5-F1
#
_cell.length_a   1.000
_cell.length_b   1.000
_cell.length_c   1.000
_cell.angle_alpha   90.00
_cell.angle_beta   90.00
_cell.angle_gamma   90.00
#
_symmetry.space_group_name_H-M   'P 1'
#
loop_
_entity.id
_entity.type
_entity.pdbx_description
1 polymer ?
#
loop_
_entity_poly.entity_id
_entity_poly.type
_entity_poly.pdbx_seq_one_letter_code
_entity_poly.pdbx_strand_id
1 'polypeptide(L)'
;MTALRYLCLSDLHLGAAYSCLVGTDAAGQPDPTRCSDTLSAFGAALRQLLQRLVPPGAERPTLILLGDVLDMGLSPMGAVAQSFAQFARAALVDADGEPLFAPRVLCVPGNHDHHLWRAAQDQQFQAALDVGRIPRDLLQHTALTDQPDAPLPPSPLLTRLLRSVPGLAGMRCDIAYPNLALVDAATTRCRVLHHGHYVDPMYRMVSTLNAQLPGLARTPRPADSLTVAQLEAENGAWVDFLWSDLGSAGSTGHTAMRLYDIMRDGGASHSFSRKLATKLVAWIGKTFETSGRAALVQGITLDQLVLGAVDATLGQVAQSQRASYAQTMTAADTADLAWYIGGPTRRQLRRSGILHPEKLDLGFVFGHTHKPFEDSLPVAGFERPVSVFNTGGWVMDQPTLTPTQGASMVLLDAELNMAALRLFNDPINGRMAPVRAAGVGDFSDAANPMLATLNEALAQTADAWQQFSGCAQEALEQRARQLLDDFFDTAEAA
;
A
#
# COMPACT_ATOMS: atom_id res chain seq x y z
N MET A 1 5.88 -21.91 -22.37
CA MET A 1 6.37 -21.09 -21.25
C MET A 1 5.56 -19.82 -21.27
N THR A 2 4.93 -19.48 -20.16
CA THR A 2 4.08 -18.30 -20.07
C THR A 2 4.93 -17.09 -19.73
N ALA A 3 4.81 -16.01 -20.51
CA ALA A 3 5.66 -14.83 -20.35
C ALA A 3 5.08 -13.88 -19.29
N LEU A 4 5.94 -13.39 -18.40
CA LEU A 4 5.59 -12.36 -17.44
C LEU A 4 5.17 -11.07 -18.14
N ARG A 5 4.02 -10.51 -17.75
CA ARG A 5 3.51 -9.25 -18.28
C ARG A 5 3.53 -8.13 -17.27
N TYR A 6 3.20 -8.41 -16.01
CA TYR A 6 3.13 -7.41 -14.95
C TYR A 6 3.82 -7.92 -13.67
N LEU A 7 4.52 -7.03 -12.98
CA LEU A 7 5.11 -7.28 -11.68
C LEU A 7 4.66 -6.18 -10.71
N CYS A 8 4.11 -6.57 -9.56
CA CYS A 8 3.57 -5.68 -8.56
C CYS A 8 4.44 -5.66 -7.30
N LEU A 9 4.85 -4.47 -6.87
CA LEU A 9 5.55 -4.22 -5.61
C LEU A 9 4.80 -3.14 -4.83
N SER A 10 4.67 -3.29 -3.52
CA SER A 10 4.11 -2.28 -2.61
C SER A 10 4.98 -2.14 -1.36
N ASP A 11 4.63 -1.18 -0.52
CA ASP A 11 5.10 -1.08 0.87
C ASP A 11 6.62 -1.18 0.99
N LEU A 12 7.31 -0.54 0.03
CA LEU A 12 8.76 -0.42 0.02
C LEU A 12 9.21 0.59 1.07
N HIS A 13 8.35 1.59 1.36
CA HIS A 13 8.60 2.70 2.29
C HIS A 13 9.97 3.34 2.07
N LEU A 14 10.32 3.63 0.82
CA LEU A 14 11.63 4.18 0.46
C LEU A 14 11.79 5.56 1.11
N GLY A 15 12.83 5.70 1.95
CA GLY A 15 13.09 6.86 2.79
C GLY A 15 12.91 6.57 4.27
N ALA A 16 12.11 5.57 4.64
CA ALA A 16 11.85 5.21 6.02
C ALA A 16 13.07 4.55 6.67
N ALA A 17 13.42 5.04 7.86
CA ALA A 17 14.44 4.45 8.73
C ALA A 17 14.18 2.98 9.11
N TYR A 18 12.92 2.54 9.00
CA TYR A 18 12.45 1.20 9.37
C TYR A 18 12.26 0.26 8.17
N SER A 19 12.56 0.70 6.95
CA SER A 19 12.56 -0.17 5.76
C SER A 19 13.86 -0.95 5.67
N CYS A 20 13.77 -2.27 5.44
CA CYS A 20 14.95 -3.12 5.25
C CYS A 20 15.66 -2.87 3.90
N LEU A 21 15.09 -1.99 3.06
CA LEU A 21 15.67 -1.58 1.79
C LEU A 21 16.59 -0.36 1.91
N VAL A 22 16.49 0.41 3.00
CA VAL A 22 17.34 1.58 3.25
C VAL A 22 18.67 1.13 3.86
N GLY A 23 19.78 1.59 3.29
CA GLY A 23 21.12 1.26 3.79
C GLY A 23 21.39 1.89 5.16
N THR A 24 22.45 1.44 5.82
CA THR A 24 22.93 2.04 7.08
C THR A 24 24.35 2.56 6.94
N ASP A 25 24.72 3.55 7.74
CA ASP A 25 26.11 4.02 7.87
C ASP A 25 26.97 3.07 8.74
N ALA A 26 28.22 3.46 9.00
CA ALA A 26 29.14 2.66 9.81
C ALA A 26 28.74 2.57 11.31
N ALA A 27 27.87 3.47 11.78
CA ALA A 27 27.32 3.47 13.12
C ALA A 27 25.97 2.73 13.21
N GLY A 28 25.51 2.13 12.10
CA GLY A 28 24.23 1.43 12.03
C GLY A 28 23.01 2.36 11.96
N GLN A 29 23.21 3.65 11.68
CA GLN A 29 22.11 4.59 11.50
C GLN A 29 21.60 4.55 10.05
N PRO A 30 20.29 4.75 9.80
CA PRO A 30 19.75 4.79 8.45
C PRO A 30 20.42 5.85 7.58
N ASP A 31 20.90 5.45 6.40
CA ASP A 31 21.53 6.30 5.39
C ASP A 31 20.85 6.09 4.03
N PRO A 32 19.96 7.00 3.60
CA PRO A 32 19.22 6.90 2.34
C PRO A 32 20.11 7.02 1.10
N THR A 33 21.38 7.44 1.25
CA THR A 33 22.34 7.51 0.14
C THR A 33 23.00 6.18 -0.16
N ARG A 34 22.85 5.18 0.71
CA ARG A 34 23.49 3.86 0.57
C ARG A 34 22.48 2.80 0.16
N CYS A 35 22.91 1.90 -0.71
CA CYS A 35 22.16 0.69 -1.03
C CYS A 35 22.33 -0.31 0.13
N SER A 36 21.22 -0.84 0.66
CA SER A 36 21.28 -1.94 1.64
C SER A 36 21.72 -3.24 0.98
N ASP A 37 22.29 -4.15 1.77
CA ASP A 37 22.64 -5.50 1.29
C ASP A 37 21.39 -6.26 0.84
N THR A 38 20.27 -6.08 1.56
CA THR A 38 18.94 -6.61 1.18
C THR A 38 18.51 -6.13 -0.20
N LEU A 39 18.57 -4.81 -0.47
CA LEU A 39 18.18 -4.24 -1.76
C LEU A 39 19.12 -4.70 -2.89
N SER A 40 20.42 -4.76 -2.62
CA SER A 40 21.43 -5.23 -3.58
C SER A 40 21.18 -6.70 -3.96
N ALA A 41 20.97 -7.57 -2.97
CA ALA A 41 20.68 -8.98 -3.18
C ALA A 41 19.32 -9.19 -3.86
N PHE A 42 18.30 -8.41 -3.48
CA PHE A 42 17.00 -8.42 -4.15
C PHE A 42 17.12 -8.07 -5.64
N GLY A 43 17.82 -6.98 -5.96
CA GLY A 43 18.06 -6.56 -7.34
C GLY A 43 18.80 -7.62 -8.15
N ALA A 44 19.80 -8.28 -7.56
CA ALA A 44 20.50 -9.39 -8.20
C ALA A 44 19.61 -10.60 -8.48
N ALA A 45 18.81 -11.02 -7.50
CA ALA A 45 17.90 -12.15 -7.63
C ALA A 45 16.76 -11.86 -8.62
N LEU A 46 16.19 -10.65 -8.57
CA LEU A 46 15.15 -10.19 -9.49
C LEU A 46 15.64 -10.20 -10.94
N ARG A 47 16.86 -9.72 -11.22
CA ARG A 47 17.44 -9.77 -12.57
C ARG A 47 17.52 -11.19 -13.12
N GLN A 48 18.01 -12.13 -12.31
CA GLN A 48 18.10 -13.54 -12.71
C GLN A 48 16.71 -14.14 -12.93
N LEU A 49 15.74 -13.83 -12.06
CA LEU A 49 14.37 -14.30 -12.19
C LEU A 49 13.73 -13.77 -13.49
N LEU A 50 13.86 -12.47 -13.79
CA LEU A 50 13.29 -11.88 -15.00
C LEU A 50 13.87 -12.48 -16.28
N GLN A 51 15.17 -12.82 -16.30
CA GLN A 51 15.78 -13.54 -17.43
C GLN A 51 15.14 -14.92 -17.69
N ARG A 52 14.56 -15.55 -16.67
CA ARG A 52 13.82 -16.81 -16.81
C ARG A 52 12.36 -16.59 -17.19
N LEU A 53 11.73 -15.54 -16.67
CA LEU A 53 10.30 -15.28 -16.85
C LEU A 53 9.97 -14.49 -18.13
N VAL A 54 10.95 -13.83 -18.73
CA VAL A 54 10.80 -12.99 -19.92
C VAL A 54 11.65 -13.59 -21.05
N PRO A 55 11.03 -14.28 -22.03
CA PRO A 55 11.76 -14.87 -23.14
C PRO A 55 12.56 -13.83 -23.94
N PRO A 56 13.72 -14.19 -24.53
CA PRO A 56 14.46 -13.29 -25.41
C PRO A 56 13.58 -12.75 -26.55
N GLY A 57 13.56 -11.43 -26.72
CA GLY A 57 12.73 -10.76 -27.73
C GLY A 57 11.27 -10.53 -27.34
N ALA A 58 10.82 -11.01 -26.18
CA ALA A 58 9.51 -10.66 -25.63
C ALA A 58 9.50 -9.19 -25.15
N GLU A 59 8.31 -8.60 -25.06
CA GLU A 59 8.15 -7.27 -24.48
C GLU A 59 8.52 -7.31 -22.99
N ARG A 60 9.27 -6.30 -22.52
CA ARG A 60 9.60 -6.16 -21.11
C ARG A 60 8.32 -6.04 -20.28
N PRO A 61 8.28 -6.62 -19.06
CA PRO A 61 7.09 -6.54 -18.21
C PRO A 61 6.85 -5.11 -17.73
N THR A 62 5.60 -4.78 -17.46
CA THR A 62 5.21 -3.51 -16.84
C THR A 62 5.38 -3.61 -15.32
N LEU A 63 6.10 -2.66 -14.73
CA LEU A 63 6.17 -2.52 -13.28
C LEU A 63 4.92 -1.79 -12.77
N ILE A 64 4.31 -2.34 -11.72
CA ILE A 64 3.22 -1.72 -10.97
C ILE A 64 3.69 -1.46 -9.54
N LEU A 65 3.70 -0.18 -9.16
CA LEU A 65 4.00 0.32 -7.82
C LEU A 65 2.68 0.48 -7.05
N LEU A 66 2.36 -0.50 -6.22
CA LEU A 66 1.05 -0.71 -5.60
C LEU A 66 0.96 -0.10 -4.19
N GLY A 67 1.35 1.16 -4.06
CA GLY A 67 1.16 1.97 -2.85
C GLY A 67 2.27 1.81 -1.81
N ASP A 68 2.41 2.85 -0.99
CA ASP A 68 3.44 3.00 0.05
C ASP A 68 4.84 2.65 -0.44
N VAL A 69 5.13 3.05 -1.69
CA VAL A 69 6.45 2.89 -2.28
C VAL A 69 7.41 3.94 -1.75
N LEU A 70 6.92 5.16 -1.54
CA LEU A 70 7.66 6.25 -0.94
C LEU A 70 7.14 6.54 0.46
N ASP A 71 8.03 6.69 1.44
CA ASP A 71 7.63 7.15 2.78
C ASP A 71 7.59 8.70 2.82
N MET A 72 6.71 9.30 2.04
CA MET A 72 6.59 10.78 1.98
C MET A 72 5.92 11.35 3.22
N GLY A 73 5.21 10.51 3.97
CA GLY A 73 4.44 10.93 5.12
C GLY A 73 5.22 11.16 6.39
N LEU A 74 6.31 10.41 6.58
CA LEU A 74 7.11 10.44 7.79
C LEU A 74 8.57 10.84 7.53
N SER A 75 9.07 10.67 6.30
CA SER A 75 10.48 10.90 5.99
C SER A 75 10.72 12.20 5.20
N PRO A 76 11.89 12.87 5.39
CA PRO A 76 12.26 14.02 4.59
C PRO A 76 12.34 13.68 3.10
N MET A 77 11.82 14.57 2.24
CA MET A 77 11.76 14.34 0.78
C MET A 77 13.13 14.04 0.14
N GLY A 78 14.21 14.63 0.66
CA GLY A 78 15.57 14.34 0.20
C GLY A 78 15.97 12.88 0.44
N ALA A 79 15.64 12.33 1.61
CA ALA A 79 15.90 10.93 1.96
C ALA A 79 15.05 9.97 1.10
N VAL A 80 13.78 10.32 0.88
CA VAL A 80 12.87 9.58 -0.02
C VAL A 80 13.45 9.52 -1.43
N ALA A 81 13.87 10.66 -2.00
CA ALA A 81 14.43 10.73 -3.34
C ALA A 81 15.75 9.95 -3.49
N GLN A 82 16.63 10.05 -2.49
CA GLN A 82 17.90 9.29 -2.46
C GLN A 82 17.66 7.79 -2.37
N SER A 83 16.76 7.36 -1.48
CA SER A 83 16.39 5.94 -1.34
C SER A 83 15.75 5.39 -2.62
N PHE A 84 14.87 6.17 -3.25
CA PHE A 84 14.31 5.79 -4.55
C PHE A 84 15.38 5.63 -5.62
N ALA A 85 16.37 6.53 -5.68
CA ALA A 85 17.46 6.42 -6.64
C ALA A 85 18.30 5.15 -6.41
N GLN A 86 18.51 4.74 -5.16
CA GLN A 86 19.18 3.47 -4.83
C GLN A 86 18.34 2.27 -5.29
N PHE A 87 17.04 2.27 -4.98
CA PHE A 87 16.11 1.24 -5.43
C PHE A 87 16.11 1.09 -6.95
N ALA A 88 15.96 2.21 -7.67
CA ALA A 88 15.93 2.21 -9.13
C ALA A 88 17.24 1.67 -9.75
N ARG A 89 18.39 2.02 -9.18
CA ARG A 89 19.70 1.48 -9.62
C ARG A 89 19.86 -0.01 -9.34
N ALA A 90 19.37 -0.49 -8.21
CA ALA A 90 19.53 -1.89 -7.83
C ALA A 90 18.55 -2.83 -8.53
N ALA A 91 17.29 -2.38 -8.69
CA ALA A 91 16.17 -3.25 -9.03
C ALA A 91 15.51 -2.95 -10.37
N LEU A 92 15.81 -1.82 -11.04
CA LEU A 92 15.14 -1.45 -12.31
C LEU A 92 16.06 -1.44 -13.54
N VAL A 93 17.38 -1.58 -13.35
CA VAL A 93 18.37 -1.69 -14.43
C VAL A 93 19.13 -3.01 -14.33
N ASP A 94 19.61 -3.52 -15.46
CA ASP A 94 20.48 -4.69 -15.51
C ASP A 94 21.96 -4.33 -15.25
N ALA A 95 22.85 -5.32 -15.42
CA ALA A 95 24.28 -5.15 -15.19
C ALA A 95 24.94 -4.20 -16.21
N ASP A 96 24.34 -4.03 -17.39
CA ASP A 96 24.81 -3.15 -18.45
C ASP A 96 24.17 -1.75 -18.35
N GLY A 97 23.27 -1.54 -17.38
CA GLY A 97 22.57 -0.28 -17.16
C GLY A 97 21.31 -0.12 -18.02
N GLU A 98 20.82 -1.20 -18.64
CA GLU A 98 19.61 -1.18 -19.45
C GLU A 98 18.35 -1.42 -18.59
N PRO A 99 17.19 -0.80 -18.89
CA PRO A 99 15.98 -1.00 -18.11
C PRO A 99 15.50 -2.46 -18.10
N LEU A 100 15.11 -2.96 -16.94
CA LEU A 100 14.50 -4.30 -16.80
C LEU A 100 13.03 -4.33 -17.19
N PHE A 101 12.35 -3.18 -17.11
CA PHE A 101 10.92 -3.04 -17.30
C PHE A 101 10.59 -2.23 -18.55
N ALA A 102 9.32 -2.30 -18.96
CA ALA A 102 8.78 -1.42 -19.99
C ALA A 102 8.96 0.07 -19.60
N PRO A 103 9.08 1.00 -20.57
CA PRO A 103 9.26 2.42 -20.30
C PRO A 103 8.12 3.07 -19.50
N ARG A 104 6.99 2.39 -19.36
CA ARG A 104 5.84 2.89 -18.60
C ARG A 104 5.71 2.09 -17.31
N VAL A 105 5.74 2.80 -16.19
CA VAL A 105 5.42 2.31 -14.85
C VAL A 105 4.01 2.77 -14.50
N LEU A 106 3.24 1.91 -13.84
CA LEU A 106 1.96 2.27 -13.25
C LEU A 106 2.13 2.39 -11.74
N CYS A 107 1.50 3.40 -11.14
CA CYS A 107 1.50 3.59 -9.70
C CYS A 107 0.07 3.69 -9.20
N VAL A 108 -0.22 3.02 -8.09
CA VAL A 108 -1.43 3.17 -7.31
C VAL A 108 -1.03 3.71 -5.94
N PRO A 109 -1.11 5.04 -5.70
CA PRO A 109 -0.72 5.62 -4.43
C PRO A 109 -1.43 4.98 -3.24
N GLY A 110 -0.68 4.81 -2.15
CA GLY A 110 -1.13 4.40 -0.84
C GLY A 110 -1.33 5.58 0.09
N ASN A 111 -1.30 5.32 1.41
CA ASN A 111 -1.46 6.36 2.41
C ASN A 111 -0.16 7.13 2.70
N HIS A 112 1.02 6.50 2.64
CA HIS A 112 2.31 7.17 2.86
C HIS A 112 2.74 8.04 1.68
N ASP A 113 2.29 7.70 0.46
CA ASP A 113 2.58 8.43 -0.77
C ASP A 113 1.32 9.02 -1.43
N HIS A 114 0.24 9.21 -0.65
CA HIS A 114 -1.02 9.83 -1.09
C HIS A 114 -0.80 11.23 -1.71
N HIS A 115 0.24 11.94 -1.29
CA HIS A 115 0.64 13.22 -1.87
C HIS A 115 0.92 13.14 -3.40
N LEU A 116 1.33 11.98 -3.92
CA LEU A 116 1.44 11.76 -5.36
C LEU A 116 0.10 11.92 -6.08
N TRP A 117 -0.97 11.42 -5.47
CA TRP A 117 -2.33 11.56 -6.00
C TRP A 117 -2.81 13.01 -5.91
N ARG A 118 -2.59 13.68 -4.78
CA ARG A 118 -2.90 15.11 -4.61
C ARG A 118 -2.23 15.99 -5.67
N ALA A 119 -0.94 15.77 -5.91
CA ALA A 119 -0.20 16.48 -6.95
C ALA A 119 -0.77 16.23 -8.35
N ALA A 120 -1.21 15.00 -8.64
CA ALA A 120 -1.85 14.66 -9.91
C ALA A 120 -3.24 15.34 -10.06
N GLN A 121 -4.05 15.40 -8.99
CA GLN A 121 -5.32 16.13 -8.98
C GLN A 121 -5.12 17.61 -9.32
N ASP A 122 -4.16 18.26 -8.67
CA ASP A 122 -3.84 19.67 -8.90
C ASP A 122 -3.35 19.92 -10.34
N GLN A 123 -2.52 19.01 -10.87
CA GLN A 123 -2.05 19.11 -12.24
C GLN A 123 -3.20 18.95 -13.25
N GLN A 124 -4.12 18.00 -13.02
CA GLN A 124 -5.30 17.81 -13.87
C GLN A 124 -6.23 19.03 -13.85
N PHE A 125 -6.42 19.65 -12.67
CA PHE A 125 -7.19 20.88 -12.55
C PHE A 125 -6.54 22.02 -13.33
N GLN A 126 -5.22 22.22 -13.18
CA GLN A 126 -4.45 23.21 -13.94
C GLN A 126 -4.57 22.99 -15.45
N ALA A 127 -4.40 21.74 -15.93
CA ALA A 127 -4.52 21.41 -17.34
C ALA A 127 -5.94 21.69 -17.90
N ALA A 128 -6.99 21.54 -17.09
CA ALA A 128 -8.34 21.91 -17.49
C ALA A 128 -8.48 23.44 -17.65
N LEU A 129 -7.88 24.22 -16.75
CA LEU A 129 -7.86 25.69 -16.85
C LEU A 129 -7.13 26.17 -18.10
N ASP A 130 -6.01 25.53 -18.47
CA ASP A 130 -5.22 25.86 -19.66
C ASP A 130 -6.03 25.77 -20.96
N VAL A 131 -7.06 24.91 -21.00
CA VAL A 131 -7.99 24.76 -22.13
C VAL A 131 -9.33 25.46 -21.92
N GLY A 132 -9.41 26.39 -20.96
CA GLY A 132 -10.60 27.21 -20.68
C GLY A 132 -11.75 26.46 -20.01
N ARG A 133 -11.51 25.29 -19.41
CA ARG A 133 -12.51 24.54 -18.63
C ARG A 133 -12.29 24.79 -17.15
N ILE A 134 -13.37 25.05 -16.41
CA ILE A 134 -13.34 25.17 -14.95
C ILE A 134 -14.08 23.96 -14.37
N PRO A 135 -13.35 22.92 -13.89
CA PRO A 135 -13.96 21.81 -13.18
C PRO A 135 -14.71 22.28 -11.95
N ARG A 136 -15.79 21.58 -11.57
CA ARG A 136 -16.53 21.90 -10.34
C ARG A 136 -15.74 21.60 -9.08
N ASP A 137 -14.89 20.58 -9.14
CA ASP A 137 -14.09 20.07 -8.04
C ASP A 137 -12.88 19.30 -8.58
N LEU A 138 -11.97 18.87 -7.70
CA LEU A 138 -10.85 17.99 -8.00
C LEU A 138 -11.34 16.60 -8.43
N LEU A 139 -10.52 15.92 -9.23
CA LEU A 139 -10.80 14.56 -9.68
C LEU A 139 -10.68 13.59 -8.50
N GLN A 140 -11.75 12.88 -8.14
CA GLN A 140 -11.76 12.00 -6.95
C GLN A 140 -11.28 10.56 -7.21
N HIS A 141 -11.15 10.15 -8.47
CA HIS A 141 -10.56 8.86 -8.85
C HIS A 141 -10.22 8.87 -10.34
N THR A 142 -9.35 7.98 -10.78
CA THR A 142 -9.04 7.79 -12.21
C THR A 142 -10.04 6.87 -12.90
N ALA A 143 -9.95 6.78 -14.22
CA ALA A 143 -10.53 5.65 -14.94
C ALA A 143 -9.98 4.33 -14.37
N LEU A 144 -10.82 3.30 -14.30
CA LEU A 144 -10.47 2.02 -13.69
C LEU A 144 -9.44 1.26 -14.56
N THR A 145 -9.61 1.29 -15.87
CA THR A 145 -8.70 0.73 -16.86
C THR A 145 -8.04 1.86 -17.63
N ASP A 146 -6.83 1.64 -18.14
CA ASP A 146 -6.21 2.57 -19.09
C ASP A 146 -7.03 2.61 -20.40
N GLN A 147 -7.49 3.79 -20.78
CA GLN A 147 -8.34 4.01 -21.95
C GLN A 147 -7.65 4.99 -22.91
N PRO A 148 -7.61 4.72 -24.24
CA PRO A 148 -6.95 5.61 -25.19
C PRO A 148 -7.43 7.06 -25.13
N ASP A 149 -8.74 7.26 -24.92
CA ASP A 149 -9.38 8.58 -24.89
C ASP A 149 -9.39 9.22 -23.49
N ALA A 150 -8.96 8.49 -22.47
CA ALA A 150 -8.90 8.95 -21.08
C ALA A 150 -7.67 8.34 -20.39
N PRO A 151 -6.46 8.74 -20.80
CA PRO A 151 -5.23 8.18 -20.25
C PRO A 151 -5.10 8.52 -18.76
N LEU A 152 -4.41 7.64 -18.05
CA LEU A 152 -4.07 7.87 -16.64
C LEU A 152 -3.22 9.15 -16.48
N PRO A 153 -3.46 9.96 -15.42
CA PRO A 153 -2.64 11.14 -15.14
C PRO A 153 -1.19 10.76 -14.86
N PRO A 154 -0.20 11.55 -15.30
CA PRO A 154 1.21 11.28 -14.99
C PRO A 154 1.51 11.58 -13.52
N SER A 155 2.56 10.94 -12.98
CA SER A 155 3.25 11.37 -11.76
C SER A 155 4.53 12.14 -12.14
N PRO A 156 4.55 13.48 -12.04
CA PRO A 156 5.76 14.25 -12.36
C PRO A 156 6.94 13.88 -11.46
N LEU A 157 6.69 13.65 -10.16
CA LEU A 157 7.73 13.33 -9.19
C LEU A 157 8.37 11.98 -9.51
N LEU A 158 7.59 10.89 -9.56
CA LEU A 158 8.13 9.56 -9.87
C LEU A 158 8.77 9.51 -11.26
N THR A 159 8.17 10.17 -12.25
CA THR A 159 8.76 10.26 -13.60
C THR A 159 10.14 10.93 -13.56
N ARG A 160 10.30 12.04 -12.83
CA ARG A 160 11.59 12.72 -12.71
C ARG A 160 12.60 11.92 -11.89
N LEU A 161 12.16 11.25 -10.83
CA LEU A 161 13.02 10.36 -10.04
C LEU A 161 13.54 9.19 -10.89
N LEU A 162 12.67 8.51 -11.64
CA LEU A 162 13.08 7.46 -12.58
C LEU A 162 14.10 7.99 -13.58
N ARG A 163 13.81 9.11 -14.25
CA ARG A 163 14.69 9.71 -15.26
C ARG A 163 16.02 10.24 -14.72
N SER A 164 16.12 10.46 -13.41
CA SER A 164 17.37 10.86 -12.76
C SER A 164 18.40 9.73 -12.68
N VAL A 165 17.98 8.49 -12.89
CA VAL A 165 18.84 7.31 -12.87
C VAL A 165 19.34 7.00 -14.28
N PRO A 166 20.67 6.84 -14.48
CA PRO A 166 21.22 6.41 -15.77
C PRO A 166 20.54 5.13 -16.29
N GLY A 167 20.27 5.08 -17.59
CA GLY A 167 19.52 3.99 -18.23
C GLY A 167 17.99 4.21 -18.27
N LEU A 168 17.43 4.99 -17.35
CA LEU A 168 15.97 5.14 -17.20
C LEU A 168 15.40 6.46 -17.76
N ALA A 169 16.18 7.20 -18.56
CA ALA A 169 15.78 8.50 -19.11
C ALA A 169 14.49 8.47 -19.96
N GLY A 170 14.19 7.31 -20.58
CA GLY A 170 12.96 7.09 -21.34
C GLY A 170 11.73 6.73 -20.51
N MET A 171 11.88 6.49 -19.21
CA MET A 171 10.78 6.02 -18.37
C MET A 171 9.77 7.13 -18.05
N ARG A 172 8.53 6.73 -17.79
CA ARG A 172 7.47 7.56 -17.21
C ARG A 172 6.65 6.76 -16.20
N CYS A 173 6.04 7.45 -15.27
CA CYS A 173 5.11 6.86 -14.31
C CYS A 173 3.73 7.52 -14.44
N ASP A 174 2.69 6.70 -14.61
CA ASP A 174 1.29 7.15 -14.64
C ASP A 174 0.56 6.62 -13.40
N ILE A 175 -0.42 7.38 -12.90
CA ILE A 175 -1.16 7.10 -11.66
C ILE A 175 -2.54 6.56 -11.99
N ALA A 176 -2.91 5.43 -11.37
CA ALA A 176 -4.28 4.96 -11.25
C ALA A 176 -4.69 5.00 -9.78
N TYR A 177 -5.87 5.53 -9.46
CA TYR A 177 -6.28 5.71 -8.06
C TYR A 177 -7.81 5.70 -7.86
N PRO A 178 -8.33 5.10 -6.77
CA PRO A 178 -7.60 4.26 -5.82
C PRO A 178 -7.38 2.84 -6.37
N ASN A 179 -8.13 2.45 -7.41
CA ASN A 179 -8.05 1.14 -8.04
C ASN A 179 -7.48 1.25 -9.47
N LEU A 180 -6.65 0.27 -9.85
CA LEU A 180 -6.29 -0.07 -11.22
C LEU A 180 -6.93 -1.42 -11.57
N ALA A 181 -7.54 -1.57 -12.75
CA ALA A 181 -7.95 -2.86 -13.27
C ALA A 181 -7.18 -3.25 -14.52
N LEU A 182 -6.71 -4.49 -14.54
CA LEU A 182 -6.25 -5.19 -15.72
C LEU A 182 -7.36 -6.14 -16.16
N VAL A 183 -7.75 -6.10 -17.42
CA VAL A 183 -8.83 -6.91 -17.98
C VAL A 183 -8.30 -7.64 -19.20
N ASP A 184 -8.62 -8.93 -19.31
CA ASP A 184 -8.24 -9.72 -20.47
C ASP A 184 -9.02 -9.30 -21.72
N ALA A 185 -8.54 -9.69 -22.91
CA ALA A 185 -9.19 -9.33 -24.16
C ALA A 185 -10.62 -9.86 -24.27
N ALA A 186 -10.94 -11.00 -23.64
CA ALA A 186 -12.28 -11.58 -23.62
C ALA A 186 -13.21 -10.97 -22.56
N THR A 187 -12.71 -10.07 -21.70
CA THR A 187 -13.45 -9.48 -20.56
C THR A 187 -14.05 -10.51 -19.60
N THR A 188 -13.38 -11.66 -19.47
CA THR A 188 -13.77 -12.76 -18.60
C THR A 188 -12.99 -12.78 -17.30
N ARG A 189 -11.80 -12.16 -17.31
CA ARG A 189 -10.86 -12.13 -16.21
C ARG A 189 -10.45 -10.70 -15.92
N CYS A 190 -10.51 -10.34 -14.64
CA CYS A 190 -10.17 -9.00 -14.18
C CYS A 190 -9.31 -9.08 -12.94
N ARG A 191 -8.27 -8.27 -12.88
CA ARG A 191 -7.39 -8.11 -11.73
C ARG A 191 -7.46 -6.67 -11.27
N VAL A 192 -8.02 -6.45 -10.08
CA VAL A 192 -8.08 -5.13 -9.46
C VAL A 192 -6.92 -5.01 -8.50
N LEU A 193 -6.15 -3.96 -8.66
CA LEU A 193 -5.00 -3.61 -7.84
C LEU A 193 -5.33 -2.34 -7.07
N HIS A 194 -5.15 -2.39 -5.76
CA HIS A 194 -5.43 -1.31 -4.82
C HIS A 194 -4.37 -1.31 -3.73
N HIS A 195 -3.99 -0.18 -3.12
CA HIS A 195 -3.02 -0.21 -2.01
C HIS A 195 -3.55 -0.99 -0.80
N GLY A 196 -4.79 -0.70 -0.39
CA GLY A 196 -5.47 -1.36 0.73
C GLY A 196 -5.97 -0.40 1.79
N HIS A 197 -5.54 0.87 1.79
CA HIS A 197 -5.95 1.85 2.80
C HIS A 197 -7.48 1.97 2.96
N TYR A 198 -8.27 2.00 1.88
CA TYR A 198 -9.74 2.00 1.99
C TYR A 198 -10.41 0.67 2.37
N VAL A 199 -9.66 -0.42 2.51
CA VAL A 199 -10.15 -1.63 3.19
C VAL A 199 -10.15 -1.39 4.70
N ASP A 200 -9.09 -0.78 5.23
CA ASP A 200 -8.93 -0.50 6.64
C ASP A 200 -9.94 0.57 7.14
N PRO A 201 -10.75 0.26 8.17
CA PRO A 201 -11.72 1.20 8.74
C PRO A 201 -11.13 2.55 9.19
N MET A 202 -9.86 2.60 9.60
CA MET A 202 -9.23 3.83 10.06
C MET A 202 -9.19 4.91 8.97
N TYR A 203 -9.03 4.51 7.71
CA TYR A 203 -9.00 5.43 6.57
C TYR A 203 -10.40 5.75 6.04
N ARG A 204 -11.43 5.08 6.56
CA ARG A 204 -12.85 5.34 6.25
C ARG A 204 -13.57 6.04 7.40
N MET A 205 -12.83 6.62 8.34
CA MET A 205 -13.40 7.21 9.55
C MET A 205 -14.41 8.32 9.23
N VAL A 206 -14.10 9.23 8.30
CA VAL A 206 -15.00 10.34 7.94
C VAL A 206 -16.27 9.82 7.28
N SER A 207 -16.16 8.82 6.40
CA SER A 207 -17.35 8.17 5.84
C SER A 207 -18.21 7.47 6.90
N THR A 208 -17.57 6.85 7.89
CA THR A 208 -18.27 6.20 9.01
C THR A 208 -19.02 7.24 9.86
N LEU A 209 -18.39 8.38 10.14
CA LEU A 209 -19.00 9.51 10.84
C LEU A 209 -20.18 10.09 10.07
N ASN A 210 -20.03 10.30 8.76
CA ASN A 210 -21.08 10.80 7.88
C ASN A 210 -22.30 9.87 7.84
N ALA A 211 -22.10 8.55 7.92
CA ALA A 211 -23.19 7.58 7.97
C ALA A 211 -23.95 7.60 9.31
N GLN A 212 -23.27 7.90 10.43
CA GLN A 212 -23.85 7.93 11.77
C GLN A 212 -24.50 9.27 12.16
N LEU A 213 -24.32 10.32 11.36
CA LEU A 213 -24.87 11.66 11.58
C LEU A 213 -26.05 11.98 10.63
N PRO A 214 -27.29 11.51 10.93
CA PRO A 214 -28.49 11.85 10.18
C PRO A 214 -28.89 13.31 10.44
N GLY A 215 -28.22 14.25 9.76
CA GLY A 215 -28.49 15.69 9.86
C GLY A 215 -27.65 16.56 8.93
N LEU A 216 -26.43 16.14 8.59
CA LEU A 216 -25.56 16.80 7.60
C LEU A 216 -25.69 16.18 6.19
N ALA A 217 -26.03 14.90 6.11
CA ALA A 217 -26.36 14.24 4.84
C ALA A 217 -27.85 14.40 4.51
N ARG A 218 -28.18 14.89 3.31
CA ARG A 218 -29.57 15.07 2.82
C ARG A 218 -30.40 13.77 2.77
N THR A 219 -29.79 12.60 3.00
CA THR A 219 -30.45 11.29 3.09
C THR A 219 -29.57 10.34 3.92
N PRO A 220 -30.12 9.57 4.90
CA PRO A 220 -29.42 8.46 5.51
C PRO A 220 -29.00 7.48 4.40
N ARG A 221 -27.70 7.18 4.31
CA ARG A 221 -27.16 6.29 3.27
C ARG A 221 -26.73 4.98 3.92
N PRO A 222 -27.19 3.83 3.42
CA PRO A 222 -26.61 2.55 3.77
C PRO A 222 -25.09 2.54 3.55
N ALA A 223 -24.30 2.07 4.52
CA ALA A 223 -22.83 2.05 4.43
C ALA A 223 -22.30 1.19 3.25
N ASP A 224 -23.13 0.27 2.74
CA ASP A 224 -22.90 -0.56 1.55
C ASP A 224 -23.14 0.17 0.20
N SER A 225 -23.47 1.46 0.23
CA SER A 225 -23.73 2.29 -0.95
C SER A 225 -22.54 3.15 -1.41
N LEU A 226 -21.44 3.16 -0.66
CA LEU A 226 -20.29 4.01 -0.94
C LEU A 226 -19.61 3.62 -2.27
N THR A 227 -19.21 4.66 -3.00
CA THR A 227 -18.41 4.55 -4.22
C THR A 227 -16.98 4.99 -3.94
N VAL A 228 -16.01 4.52 -4.74
CA VAL A 228 -14.61 4.97 -4.61
C VAL A 228 -14.45 6.49 -4.64
N ALA A 229 -15.23 7.17 -5.50
CA ALA A 229 -15.25 8.63 -5.58
C ALA A 229 -15.68 9.31 -4.27
N GLN A 230 -16.60 8.68 -3.54
CA GLN A 230 -17.10 9.20 -2.28
C GLN A 230 -16.13 8.90 -1.14
N LEU A 231 -15.51 7.71 -1.15
CA LEU A 231 -14.45 7.39 -0.20
C LEU A 231 -13.32 8.41 -0.28
N GLU A 232 -12.84 8.72 -1.49
CA GLU A 232 -11.81 9.74 -1.68
C GLU A 232 -12.30 11.15 -1.33
N ALA A 233 -13.49 11.55 -1.80
CA ALA A 233 -14.01 12.89 -1.49
C ALA A 233 -14.22 13.12 0.02
N GLU A 234 -14.60 12.08 0.77
CA GLU A 234 -14.87 12.20 2.20
C GLU A 234 -13.61 11.98 3.04
N ASN A 235 -12.67 11.13 2.63
CA ASN A 235 -11.53 10.72 3.47
C ASN A 235 -10.16 11.11 2.93
N GLY A 236 -9.99 11.56 1.68
CA GLY A 236 -8.67 11.87 1.11
C GLY A 236 -7.88 12.89 1.96
N ALA A 237 -8.55 13.95 2.42
CA ALA A 237 -7.95 14.93 3.33
C ALA A 237 -7.62 14.36 4.72
N TRP A 238 -8.36 13.34 5.17
CA TRP A 238 -8.06 12.61 6.41
C TRP A 238 -6.82 11.73 6.25
N VAL A 239 -6.65 11.10 5.08
CA VAL A 239 -5.43 10.35 4.75
C VAL A 239 -4.22 11.28 4.76
N ASP A 240 -4.29 12.43 4.06
CA ASP A 240 -3.22 13.43 4.04
C ASP A 240 -2.91 13.98 5.44
N PHE A 241 -3.93 14.24 6.26
CA PHE A 241 -3.71 14.73 7.62
C PHE A 241 -2.89 13.75 8.46
N LEU A 242 -3.28 12.47 8.44
CA LEU A 242 -2.58 11.43 9.20
C LEU A 242 -1.14 11.20 8.72
N TRP A 243 -0.92 11.30 7.41
CA TRP A 243 0.29 10.79 6.75
C TRP A 243 0.99 11.78 5.83
N SER A 244 0.75 13.09 5.93
CA SER A 244 1.50 14.09 5.16
C SER A 244 1.79 15.33 5.99
N ASP A 245 0.85 15.80 6.81
CA ASP A 245 1.05 17.00 7.62
C ASP A 245 1.71 16.73 8.99
N LEU A 246 1.56 15.52 9.52
CA LEU A 246 2.11 15.14 10.83
C LEU A 246 3.63 14.89 10.78
N GLY A 247 4.15 14.23 9.74
CA GLY A 247 5.59 13.96 9.61
C GLY A 247 6.41 15.06 8.92
N SER A 248 5.81 15.86 8.02
CA SER A 248 6.52 16.91 7.28
C SER A 248 6.82 18.20 8.08
N ALA A 249 6.30 18.32 9.31
CA ALA A 249 6.41 19.50 10.18
C ALA A 249 7.79 19.71 10.88
N GLY A 250 8.87 19.14 10.33
CA GLY A 250 10.23 19.33 10.85
C GLY A 250 10.40 18.86 12.30
N SER A 251 11.00 19.67 13.19
CA SER A 251 11.25 19.30 14.59
C SER A 251 9.98 18.99 15.40
N THR A 252 8.80 19.42 14.94
CA THR A 252 7.49 19.04 15.52
C THR A 252 7.06 17.63 15.09
N GLY A 253 7.57 17.15 13.96
CA GLY A 253 7.36 15.80 13.42
C GLY A 253 7.90 14.69 14.35
N HIS A 254 8.93 14.95 15.16
CA HIS A 254 9.35 13.98 16.20
C HIS A 254 8.29 13.75 17.29
N THR A 255 7.41 14.73 17.55
CA THR A 255 6.28 14.57 18.47
C THR A 255 5.09 13.86 17.79
N ALA A 256 4.97 14.00 16.47
CA ALA A 256 4.02 13.24 15.66
C ALA A 256 4.43 11.78 15.47
N MET A 257 5.75 11.49 15.32
CA MET A 257 6.31 10.15 15.37
C MET A 257 5.96 9.49 16.71
N ARG A 258 6.06 10.21 17.84
CA ARG A 258 5.51 9.72 19.11
C ARG A 258 4.01 9.50 19.06
N LEU A 259 3.21 10.39 18.47
CA LEU A 259 1.75 10.16 18.36
C LEU A 259 1.44 8.90 17.53
N TYR A 260 2.22 8.66 16.47
CA TYR A 260 2.18 7.48 15.62
C TYR A 260 2.62 6.21 16.35
N ASP A 261 3.78 6.22 17.03
CA ASP A 261 4.27 5.14 17.89
C ASP A 261 3.25 4.80 18.99
N ILE A 262 2.61 5.82 19.56
CA ILE A 262 1.58 5.67 20.59
C ILE A 262 0.23 5.18 19.98
N MET A 263 -0.12 5.57 18.74
CA MET A 263 -1.30 5.02 18.03
C MET A 263 -1.12 3.55 17.66
N ARG A 264 0.12 3.12 17.45
CA ARG A 264 0.50 1.77 17.04
C ARG A 264 0.66 0.79 18.20
N ASP A 265 0.92 1.30 19.41
CA ASP A 265 0.97 0.52 20.64
C ASP A 265 -0.44 0.31 21.23
N GLY A 266 -1.04 -0.85 20.93
CA GLY A 266 -2.35 -1.27 21.46
C GLY A 266 -2.41 -1.55 22.98
N GLY A 267 -1.32 -1.34 23.72
CA GLY A 267 -1.18 -1.73 25.14
C GLY A 267 -1.85 -0.81 26.18
N ALA A 268 -2.17 0.45 25.88
CA ALA A 268 -2.60 1.43 26.90
C ALA A 268 -3.96 2.13 26.59
N SER A 269 -5.01 1.33 26.38
CA SER A 269 -6.26 1.74 25.70
C SER A 269 -7.34 2.46 26.53
N HIS A 270 -7.04 3.50 27.33
CA HIS A 270 -8.16 4.38 27.80
C HIS A 270 -7.76 5.80 28.20
N SER A 271 -6.59 5.98 28.82
CA SER A 271 -6.02 7.31 29.05
C SER A 271 -5.50 7.93 27.74
N PHE A 272 -5.06 7.07 26.81
CA PHE A 272 -4.54 7.43 25.49
C PHE A 272 -5.63 7.95 24.54
N SER A 273 -6.70 7.18 24.28
CA SER A 273 -7.81 7.57 23.38
C SER A 273 -8.42 8.91 23.81
N ARG A 274 -8.57 9.11 25.12
CA ARG A 274 -9.07 10.36 25.70
C ARG A 274 -8.14 11.54 25.47
N LYS A 275 -6.81 11.36 25.53
CA LYS A 275 -5.83 12.43 25.24
C LYS A 275 -5.81 12.80 23.75
N LEU A 276 -5.87 11.81 22.86
CA LEU A 276 -5.93 12.02 21.40
C LEU A 276 -7.21 12.74 21.01
N ALA A 277 -8.37 12.25 21.47
CA ALA A 277 -9.65 12.88 21.22
C ALA A 277 -9.72 14.31 21.77
N THR A 278 -9.18 14.57 22.97
CA THR A 278 -9.11 15.94 23.53
C THR A 278 -8.29 16.89 22.66
N LYS A 279 -7.17 16.42 22.09
CA LYS A 279 -6.34 17.24 21.18
C LYS A 279 -7.00 17.48 19.83
N LEU A 280 -7.64 16.45 19.25
CA LEU A 280 -8.37 16.56 17.98
C LEU A 280 -9.51 17.57 18.09
N VAL A 281 -10.26 17.50 19.20
CA VAL A 281 -11.33 18.43 19.56
C VAL A 281 -10.83 19.87 19.69
N ALA A 282 -9.74 20.09 20.43
CA ALA A 282 -9.19 21.42 20.62
C ALA A 282 -8.73 22.05 19.30
N TRP A 283 -8.25 21.24 18.37
CA TRP A 283 -7.82 21.70 17.05
C TRP A 283 -9.00 22.00 16.12
N ILE A 284 -10.02 21.13 16.04
CA ILE A 284 -11.24 21.39 15.27
C ILE A 284 -11.89 22.70 15.72
N GLY A 285 -11.95 22.95 17.03
CA GLY A 285 -12.48 24.21 17.55
C GLY A 285 -11.65 25.44 17.17
N LYS A 286 -10.33 25.28 17.02
CA LYS A 286 -9.42 26.37 16.60
C LYS A 286 -9.47 26.64 15.10
N THR A 287 -9.60 25.59 14.28
CA THR A 287 -9.56 25.67 12.81
C THR A 287 -10.88 26.17 12.22
N PHE A 288 -12.01 25.80 12.81
CA PHE A 288 -13.33 26.17 12.29
C PHE A 288 -13.97 27.36 13.02
N GLU A 289 -13.23 28.04 13.91
CA GLU A 289 -13.76 29.08 14.83
C GLU A 289 -15.06 28.64 15.55
N THR A 290 -15.20 27.33 15.78
CA THR A 290 -16.36 26.76 16.47
C THR A 290 -15.96 26.45 17.90
N SER A 291 -16.80 26.83 18.87
CA SER A 291 -16.66 26.24 20.20
C SER A 291 -17.04 24.76 20.08
N GLY A 292 -16.15 23.80 20.36
CA GLY A 292 -16.43 22.33 20.34
C GLY A 292 -17.66 21.87 21.16
N ARG A 293 -18.24 22.80 21.94
CA ARG A 293 -19.54 22.69 22.63
C ARG A 293 -20.77 22.99 21.77
N ALA A 294 -20.61 23.31 20.48
CA ALA A 294 -21.74 23.51 19.57
C ALA A 294 -22.53 22.19 19.46
N ALA A 295 -23.77 22.19 19.95
CA ALA A 295 -24.65 21.04 19.84
C ALA A 295 -25.01 20.84 18.37
N LEU A 296 -24.55 19.74 17.77
CA LEU A 296 -24.72 19.49 16.33
C LEU A 296 -26.08 18.88 15.98
N VAL A 297 -26.79 18.29 16.95
CA VAL A 297 -28.25 17.97 17.03
C VAL A 297 -28.44 16.96 18.18
N GLN A 298 -29.60 16.96 18.86
CA GLN A 298 -29.93 16.06 19.99
C GLN A 298 -29.00 16.12 21.24
N GLY A 299 -28.32 17.26 21.47
CA GLY A 299 -27.51 17.46 22.68
C GLY A 299 -26.15 16.74 22.68
N ILE A 300 -25.81 16.03 21.61
CA ILE A 300 -24.49 15.46 21.39
C ILE A 300 -23.58 16.58 20.87
N THR A 301 -22.47 16.82 21.55
CA THR A 301 -21.45 17.79 21.12
C THR A 301 -20.55 17.16 20.07
N LEU A 302 -19.91 17.99 19.24
CA LEU A 302 -18.88 17.53 18.29
C LEU A 302 -17.82 16.68 18.99
N ASP A 303 -17.46 17.07 20.21
CA ASP A 303 -16.47 16.41 21.05
C ASP A 303 -16.87 14.98 21.44
N GLN A 304 -18.13 14.78 21.82
CA GLN A 304 -18.64 13.45 22.19
C GLN A 304 -18.72 12.51 20.99
N LEU A 305 -18.97 13.07 19.80
CA LEU A 305 -19.05 12.32 18.57
C LEU A 305 -17.67 11.90 18.05
N VAL A 306 -16.71 12.82 18.06
CA VAL A 306 -15.30 12.53 17.74
C VAL A 306 -14.75 11.50 18.74
N LEU A 307 -15.03 11.67 20.03
CA LEU A 307 -14.59 10.73 21.07
C LEU A 307 -15.24 9.35 20.90
N GLY A 308 -16.55 9.28 20.65
CA GLY A 308 -17.25 8.02 20.41
C GLY A 308 -16.80 7.29 19.15
N ALA A 309 -16.48 8.03 18.09
CA ALA A 309 -15.93 7.45 16.87
C ALA A 309 -14.50 6.97 17.07
N VAL A 310 -13.63 7.78 17.68
CA VAL A 310 -12.26 7.39 18.03
C VAL A 310 -12.27 6.16 18.95
N ASP A 311 -13.16 6.09 19.95
CA ASP A 311 -13.28 4.92 20.82
C ASP A 311 -13.84 3.69 20.07
N ALA A 312 -14.75 3.87 19.10
CA ALA A 312 -15.26 2.78 18.27
C ALA A 312 -14.18 2.22 17.32
N THR A 313 -13.41 3.09 16.65
CA THR A 313 -12.33 2.68 15.74
C THR A 313 -11.14 2.13 16.52
N LEU A 314 -10.67 2.81 17.58
CA LEU A 314 -9.54 2.35 18.40
C LEU A 314 -9.89 1.10 19.21
N GLY A 315 -11.14 0.94 19.67
CA GLY A 315 -11.60 -0.27 20.35
C GLY A 315 -11.59 -1.50 19.44
N GLN A 316 -11.96 -1.32 18.17
CA GLN A 316 -11.85 -2.38 17.16
C GLN A 316 -10.40 -2.67 16.77
N VAL A 317 -9.55 -1.64 16.62
CA VAL A 317 -8.11 -1.79 16.33
C VAL A 317 -7.37 -2.49 17.47
N ALA A 318 -7.66 -2.17 18.74
CA ALA A 318 -7.02 -2.80 19.89
C ALA A 318 -7.42 -4.27 20.10
N GLN A 319 -8.62 -4.67 19.64
CA GLN A 319 -9.07 -6.08 19.64
C GLN A 319 -8.53 -6.83 18.42
N SER A 320 -8.51 -6.21 17.23
CA SER A 320 -7.96 -6.82 16.02
C SER A 320 -6.46 -7.07 16.16
N GLN A 321 -5.68 -6.14 16.73
CA GLN A 321 -4.24 -6.33 16.90
C GLN A 321 -3.87 -7.52 17.79
N ARG A 322 -4.63 -7.78 18.89
CA ARG A 322 -4.40 -8.95 19.76
C ARG A 322 -4.62 -10.29 19.03
N ALA A 323 -5.61 -10.36 18.14
CA ALA A 323 -5.82 -11.54 17.28
C ALA A 323 -4.82 -11.58 16.12
N SER A 324 -4.37 -10.42 15.63
CA SER A 324 -3.49 -10.28 14.48
C SER A 324 -2.04 -10.72 14.70
N TYR A 325 -1.58 -10.85 15.96
CA TYR A 325 -0.24 -11.37 16.27
C TYR A 325 -0.08 -12.85 15.90
N ALA A 326 -1.17 -13.62 15.87
CA ALA A 326 -1.17 -15.05 15.57
C ALA A 326 -1.82 -15.40 14.21
N GLN A 327 -2.62 -14.49 13.65
CA GLN A 327 -3.38 -14.71 12.41
C GLN A 327 -3.06 -13.63 11.38
N THR A 328 -2.87 -14.04 10.12
CA THR A 328 -2.57 -13.12 9.02
C THR A 328 -3.71 -12.13 8.75
N MET A 329 -4.96 -12.59 8.87
CA MET A 329 -6.17 -11.76 8.87
C MET A 329 -7.10 -12.20 10.00
N THR A 330 -7.76 -11.24 10.64
CA THR A 330 -8.88 -11.50 11.55
C THR A 330 -10.19 -11.58 10.77
N ALA A 331 -11.24 -12.14 11.38
CA ALA A 331 -12.57 -12.18 10.76
C ALA A 331 -13.12 -10.79 10.41
N ALA A 332 -12.75 -9.75 11.18
CA ALA A 332 -13.12 -8.37 10.88
C ALA A 332 -12.38 -7.87 9.63
N ASP A 333 -11.07 -8.11 9.54
CA ASP A 333 -10.27 -7.71 8.37
C ASP A 333 -10.79 -8.37 7.08
N THR A 334 -11.16 -9.66 7.16
CA THR A 334 -11.77 -10.39 6.03
C THR A 334 -13.12 -9.79 5.63
N ALA A 335 -13.95 -9.39 6.61
CA ALA A 335 -15.24 -8.76 6.36
C ALA A 335 -15.09 -7.38 5.69
N ASP A 336 -14.13 -6.57 6.13
CA ASP A 336 -13.83 -5.26 5.54
C ASP A 336 -13.30 -5.39 4.10
N LEU A 337 -12.43 -6.36 3.85
CA LEU A 337 -11.94 -6.66 2.51
C LEU A 337 -13.09 -7.10 1.59
N ALA A 338 -13.93 -8.03 2.05
CA ALA A 338 -15.11 -8.48 1.30
C ALA A 338 -16.10 -7.33 1.06
N TRP A 339 -16.27 -6.43 2.02
CA TRP A 339 -17.11 -5.23 1.87
C TRP A 339 -16.58 -4.31 0.76
N TYR A 340 -15.26 -4.03 0.73
CA TYR A 340 -14.67 -3.15 -0.27
C TYR A 340 -14.79 -3.73 -1.68
N ILE A 341 -14.48 -5.03 -1.83
CA ILE A 341 -14.55 -5.75 -3.11
C ILE A 341 -16.01 -5.84 -3.60
N GLY A 342 -16.93 -6.29 -2.75
CA GLY A 342 -18.35 -6.50 -3.09
C GLY A 342 -19.16 -5.22 -3.27
N GLY A 343 -18.71 -4.11 -2.67
CA GLY A 343 -19.36 -2.80 -2.71
C GLY A 343 -18.67 -1.83 -3.67
N PRO A 344 -17.79 -0.93 -3.18
CA PRO A 344 -17.13 0.10 -3.98
C PRO A 344 -16.50 -0.41 -5.29
N THR A 345 -15.70 -1.47 -5.24
CA THR A 345 -14.98 -2.01 -6.41
C THR A 345 -15.96 -2.58 -7.45
N ARG A 346 -16.90 -3.42 -7.03
CA ARG A 346 -17.95 -3.94 -7.93
C ARG A 346 -18.75 -2.83 -8.61
N ARG A 347 -19.08 -1.75 -7.89
CA ARG A 347 -19.76 -0.58 -8.47
C ARG A 347 -18.89 0.13 -9.50
N GLN A 348 -17.59 0.27 -9.23
CA GLN A 348 -16.64 0.87 -10.16
C GLN A 348 -16.50 0.05 -11.45
N LEU A 349 -16.41 -1.29 -11.34
CA LEU A 349 -16.40 -2.22 -12.49
C LEU A 349 -17.64 -2.04 -13.38
N ARG A 350 -18.83 -1.93 -12.79
CA ARG A 350 -20.07 -1.67 -13.56
C ARG A 350 -20.02 -0.33 -14.29
N ARG A 351 -19.56 0.72 -13.61
CA ARG A 351 -19.46 2.07 -14.17
C ARG A 351 -18.42 2.17 -15.28
N SER A 352 -17.38 1.32 -15.25
CA SER A 352 -16.38 1.25 -16.32
C SER A 352 -16.82 0.44 -17.54
N GLY A 353 -18.08 -0.01 -17.58
CA GLY A 353 -18.65 -0.73 -18.72
C GLY A 353 -18.63 -2.25 -18.62
N ILE A 354 -18.13 -2.83 -17.52
CA ILE A 354 -18.23 -4.28 -17.29
C ILE A 354 -19.64 -4.58 -16.79
N LEU A 355 -20.52 -4.99 -17.71
CA LEU A 355 -21.95 -5.17 -17.44
C LEU A 355 -22.25 -6.28 -16.41
N HIS A 356 -21.45 -7.34 -16.44
CA HIS A 356 -21.62 -8.55 -15.62
C HIS A 356 -20.40 -8.83 -14.73
N PRO A 357 -20.07 -7.94 -13.78
CA PRO A 357 -18.91 -8.15 -12.92
C PRO A 357 -19.05 -9.42 -12.07
N GLU A 358 -20.29 -9.84 -11.76
CA GLU A 358 -20.54 -11.05 -10.96
C GLU A 358 -20.01 -12.34 -11.61
N LYS A 359 -19.82 -12.34 -12.93
CA LYS A 359 -19.37 -13.52 -13.70
C LYS A 359 -17.84 -13.55 -13.92
N LEU A 360 -17.14 -12.49 -13.52
CA LEU A 360 -15.70 -12.40 -13.73
C LEU A 360 -14.96 -13.44 -12.89
N ASP A 361 -13.90 -14.01 -13.47
CA ASP A 361 -12.76 -14.45 -12.69
C ASP A 361 -12.07 -13.19 -12.15
N LEU A 362 -12.41 -12.81 -10.91
CA LEU A 362 -11.88 -11.62 -10.25
C LEU A 362 -10.69 -11.98 -9.35
N GLY A 363 -9.59 -11.24 -9.52
CA GLY A 363 -8.48 -11.20 -8.59
C GLY A 363 -8.36 -9.82 -7.95
N PHE A 364 -7.96 -9.75 -6.69
CA PHE A 364 -7.72 -8.52 -5.95
C PHE A 364 -6.31 -8.55 -5.33
N VAL A 365 -5.49 -7.56 -5.66
CA VAL A 365 -4.11 -7.43 -5.16
C VAL A 365 -3.96 -6.15 -4.35
N PHE A 366 -3.37 -6.24 -3.16
CA PHE A 366 -3.12 -5.09 -2.26
C PHE A 366 -1.91 -5.28 -1.34
N GLY A 367 -1.43 -4.26 -0.60
CA GLY A 367 -0.19 -4.32 0.20
C GLY A 367 -0.25 -3.83 1.66
N HIS A 368 -1.19 -2.94 1.96
CA HIS A 368 -1.34 -2.16 3.21
C HIS A 368 -1.01 -2.81 4.57
N THR A 369 -1.26 -4.10 4.81
CA THR A 369 -1.17 -4.67 6.18
C THR A 369 0.21 -5.19 6.57
N HIS A 370 1.22 -5.08 5.69
CA HIS A 370 2.57 -5.61 5.87
C HIS A 370 2.64 -7.12 6.17
N LYS A 371 1.55 -7.85 5.92
CA LYS A 371 1.41 -9.28 6.18
C LYS A 371 1.04 -9.97 4.88
N PRO A 372 2.00 -10.56 4.16
CA PRO A 372 1.71 -11.11 2.87
C PRO A 372 0.82 -12.34 3.05
N PHE A 373 -0.15 -12.55 2.16
CA PHE A 373 -0.97 -13.75 2.10
C PHE A 373 -1.64 -13.93 0.76
N GLU A 374 -2.11 -15.15 0.53
CA GLU A 374 -2.85 -15.55 -0.64
C GLU A 374 -4.09 -16.33 -0.17
N ASP A 375 -5.26 -16.04 -0.72
CA ASP A 375 -6.50 -16.72 -0.36
C ASP A 375 -7.55 -16.65 -1.48
N SER A 376 -8.63 -17.42 -1.33
CA SER A 376 -9.79 -17.49 -2.22
C SER A 376 -11.05 -17.19 -1.39
N LEU A 377 -11.55 -15.95 -1.49
CA LEU A 377 -12.59 -15.45 -0.59
C LEU A 377 -13.97 -15.43 -1.25
N PRO A 378 -15.02 -15.98 -0.61
CA PRO A 378 -16.39 -15.74 -1.05
C PRO A 378 -16.76 -14.27 -0.80
N VAL A 379 -17.03 -13.52 -1.87
CA VAL A 379 -17.42 -12.11 -1.78
C VAL A 379 -18.84 -11.93 -2.31
N ALA A 380 -19.69 -11.28 -1.51
CA ALA A 380 -21.05 -10.99 -1.89
C ALA A 380 -21.11 -10.20 -3.21
N GLY A 381 -21.88 -10.71 -4.17
CA GLY A 381 -22.03 -10.08 -5.49
C GLY A 381 -21.15 -10.66 -6.59
N PHE A 382 -20.33 -11.67 -6.30
CA PHE A 382 -19.60 -12.48 -7.28
C PHE A 382 -20.06 -13.94 -7.22
N GLU A 383 -20.15 -14.60 -8.38
CA GLU A 383 -20.59 -15.99 -8.50
C GLU A 383 -19.48 -16.99 -8.12
N ARG A 384 -18.22 -16.56 -8.21
CA ARG A 384 -17.03 -17.34 -7.86
C ARG A 384 -16.29 -16.66 -6.70
N PRO A 385 -15.56 -17.44 -5.88
CA PRO A 385 -14.60 -16.87 -4.95
C PRO A 385 -13.62 -15.93 -5.67
N VAL A 386 -13.28 -14.83 -5.00
CA VAL A 386 -12.32 -13.84 -5.49
C VAL A 386 -10.94 -14.25 -5.01
N SER A 387 -9.98 -14.38 -5.93
CA SER A 387 -8.58 -14.61 -5.57
C SER A 387 -8.00 -13.35 -4.96
N VAL A 388 -7.40 -13.44 -3.78
CA VAL A 388 -6.84 -12.31 -3.05
C VAL A 388 -5.36 -12.54 -2.82
N PHE A 389 -4.57 -11.50 -3.08
CA PHE A 389 -3.15 -11.47 -2.81
C PHE A 389 -2.80 -10.20 -2.04
N ASN A 390 -2.14 -10.37 -0.90
CA ASN A 390 -1.54 -9.27 -0.15
C ASN A 390 -0.02 -9.32 -0.31
N THR A 391 0.57 -8.23 -0.79
CA THR A 391 2.01 -8.11 -1.01
C THR A 391 2.82 -7.98 0.27
N GLY A 392 2.21 -7.66 1.41
CA GLY A 392 2.91 -7.43 2.66
C GLY A 392 3.76 -6.16 2.59
N GLY A 393 4.85 -6.10 3.36
CA GLY A 393 5.68 -4.90 3.48
C GLY A 393 7.15 -5.19 3.79
N TRP A 394 8.00 -4.25 3.41
CA TRP A 394 9.46 -4.34 3.53
C TRP A 394 9.98 -3.68 4.80
N VAL A 395 9.11 -3.54 5.79
CA VAL A 395 9.31 -2.68 6.95
C VAL A 395 9.26 -3.50 8.21
N MET A 396 10.14 -3.17 9.14
CA MET A 396 10.07 -3.64 10.53
C MET A 396 9.83 -2.44 11.41
N ASP A 397 8.55 -2.21 11.69
CA ASP A 397 8.12 -1.09 12.48
C ASP A 397 8.04 -1.49 13.97
N GLN A 398 7.74 -2.75 14.35
CA GLN A 398 7.73 -3.23 15.75
C GLN A 398 9.04 -3.92 16.15
N PRO A 399 9.45 -3.88 17.44
CA PRO A 399 10.61 -4.65 17.93
C PRO A 399 10.36 -6.16 17.94
N THR A 400 9.10 -6.59 17.86
CA THR A 400 8.73 -8.00 17.90
C THR A 400 8.61 -8.58 16.50
N LEU A 401 9.44 -9.58 16.21
CA LEU A 401 9.38 -10.38 14.98
C LEU A 401 8.17 -11.32 15.02
N THR A 402 7.39 -11.37 13.95
CA THR A 402 6.17 -12.20 13.87
C THR A 402 6.14 -13.03 12.58
N PRO A 403 5.68 -14.31 12.62
CA PRO A 403 5.71 -15.17 11.44
C PRO A 403 4.79 -14.69 10.30
N THR A 404 3.91 -13.74 10.60
CA THR A 404 2.92 -13.19 9.66
C THR A 404 3.42 -11.97 8.90
N GLN A 405 4.34 -11.19 9.48
CA GLN A 405 4.90 -10.01 8.82
C GLN A 405 5.93 -10.42 7.77
N GLY A 406 6.08 -9.62 6.72
CA GLY A 406 7.08 -9.83 5.68
C GLY A 406 6.66 -9.27 4.33
N ALA A 407 7.40 -9.60 3.27
CA ALA A 407 7.13 -9.11 1.93
C ALA A 407 6.90 -10.23 0.92
N SER A 408 6.13 -9.91 -0.11
CA SER A 408 5.96 -10.67 -1.34
C SER A 408 5.78 -9.71 -2.51
N MET A 409 5.97 -10.23 -3.71
CA MET A 409 5.60 -9.54 -4.95
C MET A 409 4.62 -10.39 -5.75
N VAL A 410 3.72 -9.75 -6.50
CA VAL A 410 2.73 -10.46 -7.32
C VAL A 410 3.06 -10.33 -8.79
N LEU A 411 3.09 -11.47 -9.48
CA LEU A 411 3.43 -11.60 -10.88
C LEU A 411 2.20 -12.02 -11.66
N LEU A 412 2.01 -11.39 -12.83
CA LEU A 412 0.91 -11.69 -13.73
C LEU A 412 1.41 -11.93 -15.15
N ASP A 413 0.88 -12.94 -15.81
CA ASP A 413 1.13 -13.20 -17.22
C ASP A 413 0.19 -12.42 -18.15
N ALA A 414 0.35 -12.62 -19.46
CA ALA A 414 -0.48 -11.97 -20.49
C ALA A 414 -1.96 -12.36 -20.41
N GLU A 415 -2.26 -13.56 -19.91
CA GLU A 415 -3.61 -14.04 -19.67
C GLU A 415 -4.13 -13.65 -18.27
N LEU A 416 -3.38 -12.85 -17.51
CA LEU A 416 -3.70 -12.43 -16.14
C LEU A 416 -3.82 -13.57 -15.12
N ASN A 417 -3.17 -14.72 -15.33
CA ASN A 417 -2.96 -15.66 -14.22
C ASN A 417 -1.98 -15.04 -13.22
N MET A 418 -2.23 -15.22 -11.92
CA MET A 418 -1.46 -14.58 -10.85
C MET A 418 -0.68 -15.61 -10.05
N ALA A 419 0.52 -15.24 -9.60
CA ALA A 419 1.24 -15.96 -8.56
C ALA A 419 2.00 -14.95 -7.69
N ALA A 420 2.06 -15.20 -6.38
CA ALA A 420 2.94 -14.47 -5.49
C ALA A 420 4.32 -15.13 -5.44
N LEU A 421 5.36 -14.31 -5.36
CA LEU A 421 6.66 -14.71 -4.84
C LEU A 421 6.76 -14.22 -3.40
N ARG A 422 6.65 -15.13 -2.44
CA ARG A 422 6.91 -14.87 -1.02
C ARG A 422 8.39 -14.62 -0.86
N LEU A 423 8.77 -13.40 -0.51
CA LEU A 423 10.17 -13.00 -0.41
C LEU A 423 10.71 -13.33 0.98
N PHE A 424 9.99 -12.92 2.02
CA PHE A 424 10.30 -13.32 3.38
C PHE A 424 9.09 -13.20 4.29
N ASN A 425 9.19 -13.87 5.42
CA ASN A 425 8.45 -13.55 6.64
C ASN A 425 9.46 -13.34 7.76
N ASP A 426 9.12 -12.62 8.82
CA ASP A 426 10.10 -12.35 9.89
C ASP A 426 10.73 -13.65 10.42
N PRO A 427 12.03 -13.63 10.72
CA PRO A 427 12.71 -14.81 11.23
C PRO A 427 12.15 -15.22 12.60
N ILE A 428 11.80 -16.50 12.74
CA ILE A 428 11.35 -17.09 14.00
C ILE A 428 12.45 -18.00 14.53
N ASN A 429 12.91 -17.73 15.75
CA ASN A 429 14.05 -18.43 16.37
C ASN A 429 15.30 -18.43 15.48
N GLY A 430 15.59 -17.28 14.86
CA GLY A 430 16.75 -17.10 13.97
C GLY A 430 16.65 -17.88 12.66
N ARG A 431 15.44 -18.21 12.21
CA ARG A 431 15.20 -18.89 10.93
C ARG A 431 14.15 -18.16 10.12
N MET A 432 14.54 -17.77 8.92
CA MET A 432 13.63 -17.22 7.94
C MET A 432 13.15 -18.30 6.96
N ALA A 433 11.87 -18.25 6.59
CA ALA A 433 11.34 -19.13 5.56
C ALA A 433 12.01 -18.80 4.20
N PRO A 434 12.35 -19.82 3.38
CA PRO A 434 12.93 -19.57 2.07
C PRO A 434 11.93 -18.87 1.15
N VAL A 435 12.46 -18.14 0.18
CA VAL A 435 11.68 -17.57 -0.92
C VAL A 435 10.90 -18.70 -1.60
N ARG A 436 9.59 -18.50 -1.83
CA ARG A 436 8.72 -19.51 -2.45
C ARG A 436 7.66 -18.90 -3.34
N ALA A 437 7.26 -19.60 -4.38
CA ALA A 437 6.06 -19.24 -5.13
C ALA A 437 4.80 -19.66 -4.36
N ALA A 438 3.72 -18.90 -4.50
CA ALA A 438 2.44 -19.17 -3.86
C ALA A 438 1.28 -18.83 -4.80
N GLY A 439 0.30 -19.74 -4.86
CA GLY A 439 -1.03 -19.45 -5.40
C GLY A 439 -2.03 -19.26 -4.25
N VAL A 440 -3.32 -19.33 -4.56
CA VAL A 440 -4.40 -19.09 -3.58
C VAL A 440 -4.66 -20.26 -2.63
N GLY A 441 -3.94 -21.38 -2.81
CA GLY A 441 -4.02 -22.54 -1.92
C GLY A 441 -5.22 -23.46 -2.16
N ASP A 442 -5.95 -23.27 -3.27
CA ASP A 442 -7.05 -24.15 -3.67
C ASP A 442 -6.69 -25.03 -4.89
N PHE A 443 -7.66 -25.81 -5.38
CA PHE A 443 -7.44 -26.75 -6.49
C PHE A 443 -7.08 -26.06 -7.83
N SER A 444 -7.32 -24.75 -7.96
CA SER A 444 -6.99 -23.99 -9.17
C SER A 444 -5.48 -23.79 -9.33
N ASP A 445 -4.70 -23.85 -8.25
CA ASP A 445 -3.24 -23.70 -8.27
C ASP A 445 -2.56 -24.75 -9.16
N ALA A 446 -3.07 -25.97 -9.16
CA ALA A 446 -2.53 -27.06 -9.99
C ALA A 446 -2.62 -26.77 -11.49
N ALA A 447 -3.58 -25.93 -11.90
CA ALA A 447 -3.80 -25.55 -13.30
C ALA A 447 -3.25 -24.14 -13.61
N ASN A 448 -2.60 -23.47 -12.67
CA ASN A 448 -2.14 -22.09 -12.82
C ASN A 448 -0.77 -22.04 -13.55
N PRO A 449 -0.72 -21.58 -14.81
CA PRO A 449 0.52 -21.61 -15.61
C PRO A 449 1.57 -20.61 -15.12
N MET A 450 1.16 -19.47 -14.55
CA MET A 450 2.07 -18.48 -13.98
C MET A 450 2.74 -19.04 -12.72
N LEU A 451 1.98 -19.73 -11.86
CA LEU A 451 2.52 -20.38 -10.66
C LEU A 451 3.52 -21.50 -11.02
N ALA A 452 3.20 -22.33 -12.00
CA ALA A 452 4.11 -23.38 -12.48
C ALA A 452 5.42 -22.78 -13.04
N THR A 453 5.30 -21.78 -13.91
CA THR A 453 6.46 -21.08 -14.51
C THR A 453 7.32 -20.39 -13.45
N LEU A 454 6.69 -19.76 -12.45
CA LEU A 454 7.39 -19.10 -11.34
C LEU A 454 8.17 -20.11 -10.48
N ASN A 455 7.57 -21.26 -10.16
CA ASN A 455 8.25 -22.32 -9.41
C ASN A 455 9.49 -22.84 -10.15
N GLU A 456 9.38 -23.10 -11.46
CA GLU A 456 10.51 -23.54 -12.28
C GLU A 456 11.63 -22.50 -12.35
N ALA A 457 11.28 -21.23 -12.54
CA ALA A 457 12.24 -20.13 -12.58
C ALA A 457 12.92 -19.92 -11.22
N LEU A 458 12.17 -20.04 -10.13
CA LEU A 458 12.69 -19.94 -8.77
C LEU A 458 13.70 -21.06 -8.46
N ALA A 459 13.39 -22.30 -8.84
CA ALA A 459 14.31 -23.42 -8.67
C ALA A 459 15.64 -23.20 -9.40
N GLN A 460 15.61 -22.56 -10.58
CA GLN A 460 16.81 -22.24 -11.38
C GLN A 460 17.59 -21.02 -10.86
N THR A 461 17.03 -20.25 -9.93
CA THR A 461 17.62 -19.02 -9.38
C THR A 461 17.78 -19.10 -7.85
N ALA A 462 17.68 -20.30 -7.29
CA ALA A 462 17.60 -20.55 -5.84
C ALA A 462 18.79 -19.94 -5.07
N ASP A 463 20.02 -20.02 -5.59
CA ASP A 463 21.21 -19.48 -4.93
C ASP A 463 21.12 -17.97 -4.70
N ALA A 464 20.61 -17.22 -5.69
CA ALA A 464 20.45 -15.76 -5.59
C ALA A 464 19.39 -15.40 -4.54
N TRP A 465 18.30 -16.18 -4.49
CA TRP A 465 17.24 -15.99 -3.51
C TRP A 465 17.66 -16.42 -2.10
N GLN A 466 18.53 -17.42 -1.96
CA GLN A 466 19.13 -17.79 -0.69
C GLN A 466 20.04 -16.69 -0.16
N GLN A 467 20.83 -16.05 -1.03
CA GLN A 467 21.63 -14.88 -0.66
C GLN A 467 20.73 -13.73 -0.20
N PHE A 468 19.67 -13.44 -0.95
CA PHE A 468 18.67 -12.44 -0.54
C PHE A 468 18.07 -12.74 0.84
N SER A 469 17.68 -13.99 1.11
CA SER A 469 17.18 -14.38 2.42
C SER A 469 18.24 -14.18 3.52
N GLY A 470 19.51 -14.48 3.27
CA GLY A 470 20.57 -14.18 4.25
C GLY A 470 20.61 -12.69 4.64
N CYS A 471 20.67 -11.81 3.63
CA CYS A 471 20.72 -10.36 3.85
C CYS A 471 19.46 -9.82 4.53
N ALA A 472 18.27 -10.25 4.10
CA ALA A 472 17.01 -9.81 4.69
C ALA A 472 16.88 -10.27 6.16
N GLN A 473 17.30 -11.49 6.49
CA GLN A 473 17.29 -11.99 7.87
C GLN A 473 18.21 -11.14 8.75
N GLU A 474 19.44 -10.89 8.30
CA GLU A 474 20.41 -10.06 9.05
C GLU A 474 19.88 -8.65 9.30
N ALA A 475 19.30 -8.01 8.27
CA ALA A 475 18.72 -6.68 8.38
C ALA A 475 17.56 -6.62 9.39
N LEU A 476 16.64 -7.59 9.34
CA LEU A 476 15.50 -7.65 10.27
C LEU A 476 15.97 -7.92 11.71
N GLU A 477 16.89 -8.86 11.92
CA GLU A 477 17.41 -9.15 13.26
C GLU A 477 18.20 -7.98 13.85
N GLN A 478 19.01 -7.29 13.03
CA GLN A 478 19.73 -6.09 13.45
C GLN A 478 18.75 -4.98 13.84
N ARG A 479 17.70 -4.76 13.04
CA ARG A 479 16.67 -3.76 13.34
C ARG A 479 15.89 -4.09 14.61
N ALA A 480 15.53 -5.36 14.80
CA ALA A 480 14.88 -5.84 16.02
C ALA A 480 15.70 -5.49 17.27
N ARG A 481 17.01 -5.75 17.22
CA ARG A 481 17.94 -5.43 18.33
C ARG A 481 17.99 -3.94 18.59
N GLN A 482 18.14 -3.11 17.54
CA GLN A 482 18.16 -1.66 17.69
C GLN A 482 16.87 -1.12 18.31
N LEU A 483 15.70 -1.58 17.85
CA LEU A 483 14.41 -1.16 18.42
C LEU A 483 14.23 -1.59 19.87
N LEU A 484 14.78 -2.75 20.27
CA LEU A 484 14.80 -3.19 21.66
C LEU A 484 15.73 -2.32 22.51
N ASP A 485 16.94 -2.04 22.03
CA ASP A 485 17.90 -1.18 22.73
C ASP A 485 17.31 0.23 22.94
N ASP A 486 16.73 0.84 21.90
CA ASP A 486 16.04 2.14 21.99
C ASP A 486 14.89 2.11 23.01
N PHE A 487 14.13 1.00 23.06
CA PHE A 487 13.01 0.84 23.98
C PHE A 487 13.46 0.77 25.45
N PHE A 488 14.58 0.09 25.74
CA PHE A 488 15.09 -0.01 27.11
C PHE A 488 15.90 1.21 27.54
N ASP A 489 16.67 1.85 26.65
CA ASP A 489 17.45 3.06 26.96
C ASP A 489 16.56 4.28 27.22
N THR A 490 15.39 4.37 26.57
CA THR A 490 14.41 5.43 26.85
C THR A 490 13.67 5.26 28.17
N ALA A 491 13.62 4.04 28.72
CA ALA A 491 12.98 3.74 30.01
C ALA A 491 13.85 4.13 31.22
N GLU A 492 15.18 4.20 31.07
CA GLU A 492 16.09 4.64 32.14
C GLU A 492 16.21 6.17 32.26
N ALA A 493 15.74 6.92 31.25
CA ALA A 493 15.80 8.38 31.21
C ALA A 493 14.52 9.11 31.68
N ALA A 494 13.52 8.37 32.17
CA ALA A 494 12.25 8.87 32.71
C ALA A 494 12.13 8.57 34.21
#